data_AF-O78467-F1
#
_entry.id   AF-O78467-F1
#
_cell.length_a   1.000
_cell.length_b   1.000
_cell.length_c   1.000
_cell.angle_alpha   90.00
_cell.angle_beta   90.00
_cell.angle_gamma   90.00
#
_symmetry.space_group_name_H-M   'P 1'
#
loop_
_entity.id
_entity.type
_entity.pdbx_description
1 polymer ?
#
loop_
_entity_poly.entity_id
_entity_poly.type
_entity_poly.pdbx_seq_one_letter_code
_entity_poly.pdbx_strand_id
1 'polypeptide(L)'
;MNTKIRTDLILGSKRFSNYAWCFILMTGGIGFCLTGVGSYFNLHTILFVKFSDINFIPQGIVMMFYGTIAILFSLFLMYSIFTDVGGGYNKYDKEKKEIEIFRLGYNKKNKQMLLKYNFRDIKSIKIELKDDINPKREIYLVTKNKNQIPLTRIGEPLLLSDVENQAIELANFLNIPIEGI
;
A
#
# COMPACT_ATOMS: atom_id res chain seq x y z
N MET A 1 27.96 -5.99 1.26
CA MET A 1 26.83 -6.77 0.70
C MET A 1 27.30 -8.20 0.51
N ASN A 2 26.54 -9.21 0.95
CA ASN A 2 26.78 -10.57 0.48
C ASN A 2 26.48 -10.56 -1.02
N THR A 3 27.51 -10.63 -1.87
CA THR A 3 27.39 -10.44 -3.34
C THR A 3 26.49 -11.48 -4.01
N LYS A 4 26.09 -12.51 -3.26
CA LYS A 4 25.29 -13.63 -3.73
C LYS A 4 23.80 -13.51 -3.41
N ILE A 5 23.41 -12.71 -2.42
CA ILE A 5 22.00 -12.60 -1.99
C ILE A 5 21.59 -11.12 -1.96
N ARG A 6 20.56 -10.79 -2.73
CA ARG A 6 19.90 -9.48 -2.74
C ARG A 6 18.49 -9.61 -2.16
N THR A 7 18.11 -8.69 -1.28
CA THR A 7 16.76 -8.64 -0.68
C THR A 7 16.21 -7.24 -0.79
N ASP A 8 15.18 -7.08 -1.61
CA ASP A 8 14.48 -5.80 -1.79
C ASP A 8 13.21 -5.83 -0.95
N LEU A 9 13.12 -4.96 0.05
CA LEU A 9 11.93 -4.83 0.91
C LEU A 9 10.85 -4.03 0.20
N ILE A 10 9.61 -4.48 0.33
CA ILE A 10 8.44 -3.84 -0.25
C ILE A 10 7.53 -3.40 0.88
N LEU A 11 7.40 -2.08 0.99
CA LEU A 11 6.53 -1.46 1.95
C LEU A 11 5.07 -1.69 1.56
N GLY A 12 4.32 -2.31 2.45
CA GLY A 12 2.90 -2.60 2.28
C GLY A 12 2.02 -1.46 2.71
N SER A 13 1.11 -1.75 3.64
CA SER A 13 0.17 -0.78 4.19
C SER A 13 0.80 0.10 5.28
N LYS A 14 1.99 -0.22 5.81
CA LYS A 14 2.72 0.59 6.79
C LYS A 14 3.39 1.85 6.20
N ARG A 15 2.68 2.54 5.30
CA ARG A 15 3.13 3.80 4.69
C ARG A 15 2.74 4.98 5.57
N PHE A 16 3.59 6.00 5.60
CA PHE A 16 3.28 7.24 6.28
C PHE A 16 1.92 7.83 5.86
N SER A 17 1.62 7.81 4.55
CA SER A 17 0.33 8.26 4.02
C SER A 17 -0.86 7.52 4.67
N ASN A 18 -0.78 6.20 4.84
CA ASN A 18 -1.84 5.44 5.48
C ASN A 18 -2.01 5.81 6.97
N TYR A 19 -0.90 6.04 7.69
CA TYR A 19 -0.94 6.53 9.07
C TYR A 19 -1.59 7.93 9.16
N ALA A 20 -1.20 8.84 8.28
CA ALA A 20 -1.74 10.20 8.23
C ALA A 20 -3.26 10.19 7.96
N TRP A 21 -3.71 9.44 6.95
CA TRP A 21 -5.14 9.29 6.66
C TRP A 21 -5.91 8.62 7.80
N CYS A 22 -5.34 7.58 8.42
CA CYS A 22 -5.95 6.92 9.57
C CYS A 22 -6.18 7.90 10.72
N PHE A 23 -5.20 8.76 11.01
CA PHE A 23 -5.29 9.78 12.06
C PHE A 23 -6.32 10.87 11.74
N ILE A 24 -6.28 11.43 10.53
CA ILE A 24 -7.23 12.47 10.08
C ILE A 24 -8.67 11.95 10.13
N LEU A 25 -8.91 10.74 9.61
CA LEU A 25 -10.24 10.12 9.62
C LEU A 25 -10.72 9.80 11.04
N MET A 26 -9.84 9.31 11.91
CA MET A 26 -10.22 8.98 13.29
C MET A 26 -10.59 10.26 14.07
N THR A 27 -9.75 11.28 14.00
CA THR A 27 -9.96 12.54 14.71
C THR A 27 -11.20 13.29 14.20
N GLY A 28 -11.35 13.41 12.88
CA GLY A 28 -12.54 14.00 12.26
C GLY A 28 -13.81 13.19 12.54
N GLY A 29 -13.73 11.86 12.46
CA GLY A 29 -14.85 10.96 12.72
C GLY A 29 -15.37 11.05 14.16
N ILE A 30 -14.46 11.04 15.14
CA ILE A 30 -14.80 11.26 16.55
C ILE A 30 -15.42 12.65 16.74
N GLY A 31 -14.85 13.70 16.12
CA GLY A 31 -15.39 15.06 16.20
C GLY A 31 -16.83 15.16 15.70
N PHE A 32 -17.14 14.56 14.55
CA PHE A 32 -18.50 14.54 14.01
C PHE A 32 -19.47 13.71 14.86
N CYS A 33 -19.05 12.55 15.36
CA CYS A 33 -19.87 11.74 16.27
C CYS A 33 -20.18 12.49 17.58
N LEU A 34 -19.17 13.13 18.19
CA LEU A 34 -19.35 13.94 19.39
C LEU A 34 -20.30 15.11 19.14
N THR A 35 -20.22 15.75 17.97
CA THR A 35 -21.13 16.85 17.62
C THR A 35 -22.56 16.39 17.45
N GLY A 36 -22.78 15.25 16.78
CA GLY A 36 -24.12 14.68 16.63
C GLY A 36 -24.73 14.23 17.96
N VAL A 37 -23.96 13.56 18.82
CA VAL A 37 -24.40 13.17 20.17
C VAL A 37 -24.64 14.39 21.06
N GLY A 38 -23.76 15.39 21.00
CA GLY A 38 -23.90 16.64 21.76
C GLY A 38 -25.14 17.43 21.37
N SER A 39 -25.48 17.46 20.08
CA SER A 39 -26.72 18.06 19.55
C SER A 39 -27.98 17.31 20.02
N TYR A 40 -27.92 15.98 20.18
CA TYR A 40 -29.05 15.21 20.73
C TYR A 40 -29.29 15.50 22.22
N PHE A 41 -28.23 15.57 23.02
CA PHE A 41 -28.31 15.82 24.47
C PHE A 41 -28.32 17.31 24.86
N ASN A 42 -28.29 18.23 23.90
CA ASN A 42 -28.14 19.67 24.12
C ASN A 42 -26.96 20.03 25.06
N LEU A 43 -25.82 19.35 24.91
CA LEU A 43 -24.63 19.65 25.69
C LEU A 43 -24.11 21.05 25.32
N HIS A 44 -23.55 21.82 26.25
CA HIS A 44 -23.15 23.20 25.93
C HIS A 44 -21.87 23.28 25.08
N THR A 45 -20.86 22.44 25.33
CA THR A 45 -19.59 22.45 24.57
C THR A 45 -18.81 21.15 24.76
N ILE A 46 -18.31 20.57 23.68
CA ILE A 46 -17.11 19.72 23.70
C ILE A 46 -16.19 20.22 22.58
N LEU A 47 -14.90 20.38 22.90
CA LEU A 47 -13.81 20.64 21.95
C LEU A 47 -14.09 21.80 20.97
N PHE A 48 -14.25 23.02 21.50
CA PHE A 48 -14.44 24.28 20.75
C PHE A 48 -15.72 24.41 19.92
N VAL A 49 -16.63 23.42 19.92
CA VAL A 49 -17.92 23.49 19.22
C VAL A 49 -19.04 23.78 20.22
N LYS A 50 -19.80 24.87 20.00
CA LYS A 50 -21.05 25.15 20.72
C LYS A 50 -22.17 24.32 20.09
N PHE A 51 -22.70 23.33 20.81
CA PHE A 51 -23.79 22.51 20.28
C PHE A 51 -25.16 23.21 20.33
N SER A 52 -25.26 24.30 21.10
CA SER A 52 -26.49 25.11 21.24
C SER A 52 -27.06 25.59 19.90
N ASP A 53 -26.23 25.65 18.87
CA ASP A 53 -26.57 26.24 17.58
C ASP A 53 -26.93 25.15 16.53
N ILE A 54 -26.80 23.87 16.88
CA ILE A 54 -27.00 22.75 15.96
C ILE A 54 -28.25 21.97 16.37
N ASN A 55 -29.28 22.02 15.54
CA ASN A 55 -30.44 21.15 15.66
C ASN A 55 -30.07 19.71 15.28
N PHE A 56 -30.49 18.74 16.10
CA PHE A 56 -30.19 17.33 15.87
C PHE A 56 -30.70 16.85 14.50
N ILE A 57 -31.92 17.28 14.15
CA ILE A 57 -32.49 17.08 12.81
C ILE A 57 -32.46 18.41 12.05
N PRO A 58 -31.92 18.46 10.82
CA PRO A 58 -31.28 17.36 10.09
C PRO A 58 -29.77 17.22 10.37
N GLN A 59 -29.14 18.25 10.92
CA GLN A 59 -27.68 18.41 10.86
C GLN A 59 -26.91 17.47 11.80
N GLY A 60 -27.37 17.27 13.03
CA GLY A 60 -26.74 16.36 13.99
C GLY A 60 -26.71 14.90 13.51
N ILE A 61 -27.81 14.40 12.93
CA ILE A 61 -27.87 13.06 12.33
C ILE A 61 -26.88 12.93 11.17
N VAL A 62 -26.81 13.92 10.29
CA VAL A 62 -25.88 13.94 9.15
C VAL A 62 -24.43 13.88 9.64
N MET A 63 -24.10 14.60 10.71
CA MET A 63 -22.78 14.53 11.34
C MET A 63 -22.50 13.14 11.93
N MET A 64 -23.46 12.51 12.63
CA MET A 64 -23.28 11.14 13.10
C MET A 64 -23.03 10.16 11.95
N PHE A 65 -23.72 10.33 10.82
CA PHE A 65 -23.54 9.51 9.64
C PHE A 65 -22.13 9.64 9.06
N TYR A 66 -21.66 10.87 8.81
CA TYR A 66 -20.29 11.10 8.33
C TYR A 66 -19.22 10.63 9.33
N GLY A 67 -19.45 10.87 10.63
CA GLY A 67 -18.55 10.41 11.69
C GLY A 67 -18.42 8.89 11.72
N THR A 68 -19.54 8.17 11.60
CA THR A 68 -19.55 6.70 11.56
C THR A 68 -18.77 6.16 10.37
N ILE A 69 -18.98 6.72 9.17
CA ILE A 69 -18.26 6.32 7.96
C ILE A 69 -16.75 6.56 8.13
N ALA A 70 -16.36 7.74 8.64
CA ALA A 70 -14.95 8.07 8.86
C ALA A 70 -14.28 7.11 9.85
N ILE A 71 -14.96 6.77 10.95
CA ILE A 71 -14.45 5.80 11.93
C ILE A 71 -14.31 4.41 11.30
N LEU A 72 -15.31 3.94 10.53
CA LEU A 72 -15.24 2.64 9.86
C LEU A 72 -14.05 2.56 8.89
N PHE A 73 -13.82 3.60 8.08
CA PHE A 73 -12.65 3.66 7.20
C PHE A 73 -11.34 3.73 7.98
N SER A 74 -11.29 4.48 9.09
CA SER A 74 -10.10 4.55 9.94
C SER A 74 -9.78 3.18 10.58
N LEU A 75 -10.79 2.46 11.08
CA LEU A 75 -10.62 1.10 11.61
C LEU A 75 -10.12 0.12 10.54
N PHE A 76 -10.64 0.22 9.31
CA PHE A 76 -10.16 -0.57 8.19
C PHE A 76 -8.69 -0.27 7.85
N LEU A 77 -8.30 1.01 7.81
CA LEU A 77 -6.90 1.42 7.61
C LEU A 77 -6.01 0.93 8.76
N MET A 78 -6.45 1.06 10.00
CA MET A 78 -5.72 0.58 11.17
C MET A 78 -5.49 -0.93 11.12
N TYR A 79 -6.52 -1.72 10.77
CA TYR A 79 -6.39 -3.15 10.56
C TYR A 79 -5.40 -3.47 9.42
N SER A 80 -5.52 -2.75 8.30
CA SER A 80 -4.64 -2.91 7.15
C SER A 80 -3.19 -2.64 7.54
N ILE A 81 -2.92 -1.56 8.28
CA ILE A 81 -1.59 -1.18 8.81
C ILE A 81 -1.07 -2.26 9.77
N PHE A 82 -1.90 -2.72 10.70
CA PHE A 82 -1.53 -3.75 11.68
C PHE A 82 -1.11 -5.06 10.99
N THR A 83 -1.81 -5.44 9.93
CA THR A 83 -1.55 -6.67 9.16
C THR A 83 -0.49 -6.50 8.06
N ASP A 84 0.01 -5.28 7.85
CA ASP A 84 0.97 -4.91 6.80
C ASP A 84 0.60 -5.45 5.39
N VAL A 85 -0.68 -5.35 5.03
CA VAL A 85 -1.21 -5.87 3.77
C VAL A 85 -0.42 -5.32 2.57
N GLY A 86 -0.04 -6.21 1.65
CA GLY A 86 0.78 -5.90 0.49
C GLY A 86 2.28 -5.80 0.78
N GLY A 87 2.68 -5.81 2.05
CA GLY A 87 4.07 -5.77 2.47
C GLY A 87 4.78 -7.08 2.18
N GLY A 88 6.09 -7.03 2.03
CA GLY A 88 6.87 -8.23 1.79
C GLY A 88 8.27 -7.94 1.27
N TYR A 89 8.82 -8.88 0.51
CA TYR A 89 10.16 -8.73 -0.04
C TYR A 89 10.34 -9.54 -1.32
N ASN A 90 11.31 -9.12 -2.13
CA ASN A 90 11.84 -9.91 -3.23
C ASN A 90 13.26 -10.32 -2.86
N LYS A 91 13.52 -11.61 -2.78
CA LYS A 91 14.84 -12.16 -2.49
C LYS A 91 15.38 -12.88 -3.72
N TYR A 92 16.63 -12.58 -4.05
CA TYR A 92 17.33 -13.15 -5.20
C TYR A 92 18.60 -13.83 -4.68
N ASP A 93 18.65 -15.15 -4.80
CA ASP A 93 19.74 -15.99 -4.31
C ASP A 93 20.52 -16.59 -5.49
N LYS A 94 21.76 -16.13 -5.70
CA LYS A 94 22.64 -16.63 -6.77
C LYS A 94 23.20 -18.02 -6.50
N GLU A 95 23.32 -18.44 -5.24
CA GLU A 95 23.84 -19.76 -4.90
C GLU A 95 22.80 -20.82 -5.23
N LYS A 96 21.55 -20.59 -4.80
CA LYS A 96 20.43 -21.47 -5.10
C LYS A 96 19.88 -21.28 -6.52
N LYS A 97 20.20 -20.15 -7.17
CA LYS A 97 19.63 -19.72 -8.46
C LYS A 97 18.10 -19.62 -8.39
N GLU A 98 17.61 -19.06 -7.29
CA GLU A 98 16.18 -18.96 -6.97
C GLU A 98 15.80 -17.50 -6.66
N ILE A 99 14.59 -17.14 -7.08
CA ILE A 99 13.92 -15.88 -6.79
C ILE A 99 12.72 -16.20 -5.91
N GLU A 100 12.66 -15.60 -4.73
CA GLU A 100 11.55 -15.72 -3.79
C GLU A 100 10.82 -14.38 -3.72
N ILE A 101 9.54 -14.36 -4.09
CA ILE A 101 8.66 -13.21 -3.99
C ILE A 101 7.67 -13.48 -2.87
N PHE A 102 7.81 -12.75 -1.77
CA PHE A 102 6.94 -12.86 -0.61
C PHE A 102 6.04 -11.63 -0.49
N ARG A 103 4.73 -11.84 -0.28
CA ARG A 103 3.73 -10.79 -0.06
C ARG A 103 2.76 -11.18 1.06
N LEU A 104 2.35 -10.21 1.85
CA LEU A 104 1.35 -10.35 2.90
C LEU A 104 -0.06 -10.03 2.37
N GLY A 105 -1.00 -10.94 2.62
CA GLY A 105 -2.41 -10.79 2.26
C GLY A 105 -3.29 -10.40 3.44
N TYR A 106 -4.56 -10.11 3.16
CA TYR A 106 -5.55 -9.69 4.16
C TYR A 106 -6.03 -10.85 5.05
N ASN A 107 -6.33 -12.01 4.45
CA ASN A 107 -7.01 -13.12 5.13
C ASN A 107 -6.01 -14.07 5.79
N LYS A 108 -6.36 -14.63 6.96
CA LYS A 108 -5.60 -15.70 7.63
C LYS A 108 -5.26 -16.90 6.73
N LYS A 109 -6.18 -17.33 5.85
CA LYS A 109 -5.96 -18.50 4.96
C LYS A 109 -4.89 -18.22 3.89
N ASN A 110 -4.86 -17.00 3.37
CA ASN A 110 -3.92 -16.55 2.33
C ASN A 110 -3.06 -15.39 2.88
N LYS A 111 -2.63 -15.49 4.14
CA LYS A 111 -1.93 -14.41 4.83
C LYS A 111 -0.57 -14.14 4.20
N GLN A 112 0.01 -15.17 3.59
CA GLN A 112 1.33 -15.15 3.02
C GLN A 112 1.27 -15.78 1.64
N MET A 113 1.71 -15.04 0.64
CA MET A 113 1.91 -15.50 -0.71
C MET A 113 3.42 -15.57 -0.94
N LEU A 114 3.92 -16.79 -1.16
CA LEU A 114 5.32 -17.03 -1.48
C LEU A 114 5.38 -17.67 -2.86
N LEU A 115 5.91 -16.95 -3.84
CA LEU A 115 6.21 -17.47 -5.16
C LEU A 115 7.70 -17.72 -5.28
N LYS A 116 8.07 -18.89 -5.80
CA LYS A 116 9.46 -19.23 -6.07
C LYS A 116 9.65 -19.47 -7.56
N TYR A 117 10.71 -18.92 -8.12
CA TYR A 117 11.09 -19.09 -9.52
C TYR A 117 12.56 -19.45 -9.62
N ASN A 118 12.91 -20.34 -10.55
CA ASN A 118 14.31 -20.58 -10.87
C ASN A 118 14.82 -19.48 -11.81
N PHE A 119 16.09 -19.07 -11.68
CA PHE A 119 16.73 -18.15 -12.62
C PHE A 119 16.62 -18.63 -14.07
N ARG A 120 16.64 -19.95 -14.28
CA ARG A 120 16.49 -20.55 -15.62
C ARG A 120 15.13 -20.29 -16.24
N ASP A 121 14.10 -20.00 -15.46
CA ASP A 121 12.74 -19.75 -15.95
C ASP A 121 12.48 -18.27 -16.22
N ILE A 122 13.44 -17.41 -15.86
CA ILE A 122 13.38 -15.97 -16.12
C ILE A 122 13.94 -15.68 -17.50
N LYS A 123 13.23 -14.84 -18.25
CA LYS A 123 13.61 -14.39 -19.59
C LYS A 123 14.28 -13.02 -19.52
N SER A 124 13.62 -12.06 -18.89
CA SER A 124 13.99 -10.64 -18.93
C SER A 124 13.31 -9.86 -17.82
N ILE A 125 13.76 -8.62 -17.63
CA ILE A 125 13.09 -7.62 -16.79
C ILE A 125 12.41 -6.63 -17.71
N LYS A 126 11.10 -6.42 -17.57
CA LYS A 126 10.37 -5.44 -18.36
C LYS A 126 10.10 -4.19 -17.53
N ILE A 127 10.40 -3.02 -18.07
CA ILE A 127 9.98 -1.74 -17.49
C ILE A 127 8.71 -1.31 -18.21
N GLU A 128 7.69 -0.91 -17.44
CA GLU A 128 6.47 -0.34 -17.99
C GLU A 128 6.28 1.08 -17.45
N LEU A 129 6.35 2.03 -18.38
CA LEU A 129 6.17 3.46 -18.13
C LEU A 129 4.89 3.90 -18.85
N LYS A 130 3.94 4.40 -18.08
CA LYS A 130 2.71 4.98 -18.60
C LYS A 130 2.54 6.35 -17.99
N ASP A 131 2.67 7.41 -18.78
CA ASP A 131 2.44 8.80 -18.36
C ASP A 131 1.06 9.27 -18.80
N ASP A 132 0.03 8.59 -18.30
CA ASP A 132 -1.39 8.89 -18.56
C ASP A 132 -2.03 9.52 -17.30
N ILE A 133 -3.35 9.74 -17.30
CA ILE A 133 -4.10 10.27 -16.14
C ILE A 133 -3.76 9.54 -14.84
N ASN A 134 -3.48 8.23 -14.93
CA ASN A 134 -2.93 7.44 -13.83
C ASN A 134 -1.51 6.97 -14.20
N PRO A 135 -0.47 7.72 -13.82
CA PRO A 135 0.89 7.37 -14.18
C PRO A 135 1.30 6.05 -13.52
N LYS A 136 1.86 5.13 -14.31
CA LYS A 136 2.38 3.85 -13.82
C LYS A 136 3.85 3.73 -14.16
N ARG A 137 4.65 3.33 -13.18
CA ARG A 137 6.07 3.05 -13.36
C ARG A 137 6.38 1.76 -12.60
N GLU A 138 6.39 0.66 -13.33
CA GLU A 138 6.43 -0.68 -12.76
C GLU A 138 7.52 -1.53 -13.40
N ILE A 139 8.18 -2.34 -12.56
CA ILE A 139 9.19 -3.30 -13.00
C ILE A 139 8.55 -4.68 -12.95
N TYR A 140 8.65 -5.41 -14.04
CA TYR A 140 8.11 -6.74 -14.19
C TYR A 140 9.22 -7.76 -14.39
N LEU A 141 9.12 -8.88 -13.69
CA LEU A 141 9.89 -10.08 -13.97
C LEU A 141 9.16 -10.89 -15.05
N VAL A 142 9.77 -11.02 -16.22
CA VAL A 142 9.21 -11.78 -17.33
C VAL A 142 9.76 -13.19 -17.29
N THR A 143 8.88 -14.16 -17.14
CA THR A 143 9.23 -15.58 -17.24
C THR A 143 9.29 -16.03 -18.70
N LYS A 144 9.96 -17.15 -18.99
CA LYS A 144 10.01 -17.77 -20.33
C LYS A 144 8.61 -18.15 -20.85
N ASN A 145 7.67 -18.44 -19.95
CA ASN A 145 6.26 -18.68 -20.26
C ASN A 145 5.47 -17.38 -20.52
N LYS A 146 6.15 -16.24 -20.66
CA LYS A 146 5.57 -14.90 -20.87
C LYS A 146 4.69 -14.37 -19.73
N ASN A 147 4.70 -15.01 -18.56
CA ASN A 147 4.06 -14.43 -17.37
C ASN A 147 4.88 -13.25 -16.88
N GLN A 148 4.21 -12.13 -16.60
CA GLN A 148 4.79 -10.89 -16.07
C GLN A 148 4.44 -10.78 -14.60
N ILE A 149 5.44 -10.70 -13.73
CA ILE A 149 5.26 -10.63 -12.28
C ILE A 149 5.73 -9.25 -11.79
N PRO A 150 4.85 -8.41 -11.22
CA PRO A 150 5.25 -7.09 -10.75
C PRO A 150 6.18 -7.20 -9.54
N LEU A 151 7.34 -6.54 -9.65
CA LEU A 151 8.35 -6.47 -8.60
C LEU A 151 8.26 -5.16 -7.81
N THR A 152 7.69 -4.12 -8.39
CA THR A 152 7.49 -2.82 -7.76
C THR A 152 6.35 -2.84 -6.74
N ARG A 153 6.42 -1.90 -5.80
CA ARG A 153 5.36 -1.66 -4.81
C ARG A 153 4.10 -1.10 -5.48
N ILE A 154 2.93 -1.40 -4.90
CA ILE A 154 1.66 -0.80 -5.30
C ILE A 154 1.53 0.56 -4.61
N GLY A 155 1.26 1.62 -5.37
CA GLY A 155 1.03 2.96 -4.81
C GLY A 155 1.61 4.06 -5.70
N GLU A 156 2.20 5.06 -5.04
CA GLU A 156 2.82 6.19 -5.72
C GLU A 156 3.94 5.73 -6.66
N PRO A 157 3.90 6.15 -7.93
CA PRO A 157 4.95 5.82 -8.88
C PRO A 157 6.28 6.41 -8.38
N LEU A 158 7.32 5.60 -8.46
CA LEU A 158 8.68 6.05 -8.17
C LEU A 158 9.14 7.08 -9.20
N LEU A 159 10.21 7.83 -8.90
CA LEU A 159 10.84 8.68 -9.89
C LEU A 159 11.34 7.81 -11.05
N LEU A 160 11.26 8.30 -12.28
CA LEU A 160 11.65 7.54 -13.47
C LEU A 160 13.08 6.99 -13.34
N SER A 161 14.00 7.84 -12.91
CA SER A 161 15.39 7.47 -12.65
C SER A 161 15.54 6.36 -11.61
N ASP A 162 14.71 6.36 -10.56
CA ASP A 162 14.78 5.35 -9.50
C ASP A 162 14.33 3.99 -10.02
N VAL A 163 13.29 3.97 -10.86
CA VAL A 163 12.78 2.75 -11.51
C VAL A 163 13.80 2.18 -12.49
N GLU A 164 14.37 3.04 -13.34
CA GLU A 164 15.40 2.64 -14.30
C GLU A 164 16.64 2.10 -13.59
N ASN A 165 17.15 2.81 -12.58
CA ASN A 165 18.30 2.35 -11.79
C ASN A 165 18.02 1.02 -11.10
N GLN A 166 16.84 0.88 -10.47
CA GLN A 166 16.46 -0.38 -9.82
C GLN A 166 16.37 -1.55 -10.81
N ALA A 167 15.83 -1.29 -12.01
CA ALA A 167 15.73 -2.29 -13.08
C ALA A 167 17.11 -2.68 -13.63
N ILE A 168 18.00 -1.72 -13.88
CA ILE A 168 19.37 -1.95 -14.35
C ILE A 168 20.18 -2.74 -13.32
N GLU A 169 20.14 -2.33 -12.05
CA GLU A 169 20.83 -3.06 -10.99
C GLU A 169 20.33 -4.50 -10.86
N LEU A 170 19.02 -4.71 -11.00
CA LEU A 170 18.43 -6.05 -10.89
C LEU A 170 18.77 -6.91 -12.11
N ALA A 171 18.74 -6.34 -13.32
CA ALA A 171 19.11 -7.01 -14.56
C ALA A 171 20.58 -7.45 -14.52
N ASN A 172 21.47 -6.55 -14.09
CA ASN A 172 22.89 -6.84 -13.89
C ASN A 172 23.10 -7.88 -12.80
N PHE A 173 22.32 -7.83 -11.72
CA PHE A 173 22.40 -8.83 -10.66
C PHE A 173 22.01 -10.23 -11.19
N LEU A 174 20.93 -10.33 -11.96
CA LEU A 174 20.42 -11.61 -12.48
C LEU A 174 21.10 -12.06 -13.79
N ASN A 175 21.88 -11.18 -14.43
CA ASN A 175 22.49 -11.38 -15.75
C ASN A 175 21.46 -11.70 -16.84
N ILE A 176 20.38 -10.91 -16.90
CA ILE A 176 19.29 -11.04 -17.87
C ILE A 176 19.03 -9.69 -18.57
N PRO A 177 18.51 -9.70 -19.81
CA PRO A 177 18.24 -8.47 -20.55
C PRO A 177 17.05 -7.69 -19.97
N ILE A 178 17.03 -6.38 -20.27
CA ILE A 178 15.93 -5.46 -19.97
C ILE A 178 15.09 -5.29 -21.24
N GLU A 179 13.77 -5.33 -21.12
CA GLU A 179 12.79 -5.04 -22.16
C GLU A 179 12.02 -3.75 -21.79
N GLY A 180 11.72 -2.89 -22.77
CA GLY A 180 10.86 -1.70 -22.54
C GLY A 180 11.60 -0.40 -22.21
N ILE A 181 12.60 -0.04 -23.01
CA ILE A 181 13.04 1.36 -23.15
C ILE A 181 12.26 1.97 -24.32
#